data_AF-A0A7J4GDQ0-F1
#
_entry.id   AF-A0A7J4GDQ0-F1
#
_cell.length_a   1.000
_cell.length_b   1.000
_cell.length_c   1.000
_cell.angle_alpha   90.00
_cell.angle_beta   90.00
_cell.angle_gamma   90.00
#
_symmetry.space_group_name_H-M   'P 1'
#
loop_
_entity.id
_entity.type
_entity.pdbx_description
1 polymer ?
#
loop_
_entity_poly.entity_id
_entity_poly.type
_entity_poly.pdbx_seq_one_letter_code
_entity_poly.pdbx_strand_id
1 'polypeptide(L)' 'GIDPSLVIAVGDAANDIPMFEMCGYAVAVNDSHPGVVEAADHCTEAKGTLGTLEFLRDFIASSD' A
#
# COMPACT_ATOMS: atom_id res chain seq x y z
N GLY A 1 8.06 20.82 1.70
CA GLY A 1 7.25 19.59 1.81
C GLY A 1 8.11 18.40 1.43
N ILE A 2 7.57 17.18 1.55
CA ILE A 2 8.19 15.95 1.04
C ILE A 2 7.65 15.70 -0.38
N ASP A 3 8.50 15.20 -1.29
CA ASP A 3 8.08 14.80 -2.64
C ASP A 3 7.16 13.56 -2.57
N PRO A 4 5.95 13.58 -3.13
CA PRO A 4 5.04 12.42 -3.12
C PRO A 4 5.65 11.14 -3.70
N SER A 5 6.60 11.24 -4.62
CA SER A 5 7.31 10.08 -5.17
C SER A 5 8.19 9.35 -4.14
N LEU A 6 8.49 9.99 -3.01
CA LEU A 6 9.22 9.40 -1.88
C LEU A 6 8.28 8.87 -0.78
N VAL A 7 6.98 8.77 -1.05
CA VAL A 7 5.96 8.34 -0.09
C VAL A 7 5.43 6.96 -0.47
N ILE A 8 5.30 6.10 0.54
CA ILE A 8 4.56 4.84 0.45
C ILE A 8 3.19 5.05 1.11
N ALA A 9 2.11 4.74 0.40
CA ALA A 9 0.76 4.78 0.92
C ALA A 9 0.26 3.36 1.22
N VAL A 10 -0.38 3.17 2.37
CA VAL A 10 -0.98 1.89 2.78
C VAL A 10 -2.46 2.12 3.08
N GLY A 11 -3.35 1.37 2.43
CA GLY A 11 -4.80 1.59 2.52
C GLY A 11 -5.60 0.32 2.26
N ASP A 12 -6.91 0.42 2.44
CA ASP A 12 -7.80 -0.74 2.52
C ASP A 12 -9.20 -0.48 1.94
N ALA A 13 -9.54 0.77 1.66
CA ALA A 13 -10.87 1.19 1.19
C ALA A 13 -10.81 2.22 0.04
N ALA A 14 -11.96 2.45 -0.60
CA ALA A 14 -12.05 3.28 -1.80
C ALA A 14 -11.59 4.74 -1.60
N ASN A 15 -11.66 5.27 -0.36
CA ASN A 15 -11.19 6.61 -0.04
C ASN A 15 -9.65 6.74 -0.07
N ASP A 16 -8.92 5.63 -0.16
CA ASP A 16 -7.45 5.61 -0.25
C ASP A 16 -6.94 5.72 -1.70
N ILE A 17 -7.80 5.47 -2.70
CA ILE A 17 -7.43 5.51 -4.13
C ILE A 17 -6.79 6.85 -4.53
N PRO A 18 -7.31 8.04 -4.15
CA PRO A 18 -6.64 9.30 -4.48
C PRO A 18 -5.24 9.45 -3.86
N MET A 19 -4.99 8.78 -2.73
CA MET A 19 -3.66 8.74 -2.11
C MET A 19 -2.72 7.79 -2.88
N PHE A 20 -3.24 6.65 -3.34
CA PHE A 20 -2.49 5.69 -4.15
C PHE A 20 -2.02 6.30 -5.47
N GLU A 21 -2.92 7.01 -6.18
CA GLU A 21 -2.61 7.69 -7.45
C GLU A 21 -1.56 8.81 -7.34
N MET A 22 -1.29 9.30 -6.12
CA MET A 22 -0.37 10.41 -5.86
C MET A 22 1.01 9.95 -5.37
N CYS A 23 1.06 8.85 -4.61
CA CYS A 23 2.29 8.41 -3.94
C CYS A 23 3.26 7.70 -4.90
N GLY A 24 4.50 7.47 -4.44
CA GLY A 24 5.50 6.74 -5.22
C GLY A 24 5.31 5.22 -5.18
N TYR A 25 4.59 4.70 -4.18
CA TYR A 25 4.29 3.28 -4.06
C TYR A 25 3.05 3.04 -3.20
N ALA A 26 2.05 2.33 -3.73
CA ALA A 26 0.78 2.08 -3.07
C ALA A 26 0.62 0.62 -2.66
N VAL A 27 0.12 0.39 -1.44
CA VAL A 27 -0.10 -0.94 -0.87
C VAL A 27 -1.53 -1.10 -0.38
N ALA A 28 -2.25 -2.05 -0.94
CA ALA A 28 -3.54 -2.51 -0.44
C ALA A 28 -3.32 -3.59 0.64
N VAL A 29 -3.96 -3.44 1.80
CA VAL A 29 -3.90 -4.44 2.90
C VAL A 29 -5.17 -5.28 3.02
N ASN A 30 -5.95 -5.36 1.95
CA ASN A 30 -7.00 -6.37 1.76
C ASN A 30 -7.43 -6.41 0.29
N ASP A 31 -8.16 -7.47 -0.07
CA ASP A 31 -8.68 -7.74 -1.42
C ASP A 31 -10.21 -7.56 -1.53
N SER A 32 -10.84 -6.93 -0.53
CA SER A 32 -12.31 -6.83 -0.43
C SER A 32 -12.91 -5.86 -1.45
N HIS A 33 -12.09 -4.97 -2.01
CA HIS A 33 -12.50 -3.93 -2.95
C HIS A 33 -11.62 -3.97 -4.21
N PRO A 34 -12.14 -4.49 -5.34
CA PRO A 34 -11.35 -4.65 -6.56
C PRO A 34 -10.67 -3.35 -7.03
N GLY A 35 -11.37 -2.22 -6.97
CA GLY A 35 -10.80 -0.93 -7.36
C GLY A 35 -9.65 -0.45 -6.47
N VAL A 36 -9.59 -0.87 -5.20
CA VAL A 36 -8.48 -0.54 -4.29
C VAL A 36 -7.25 -1.38 -4.64
N VAL A 37 -7.46 -2.67 -4.96
CA VAL A 37 -6.40 -3.58 -5.42
C VAL A 37 -5.85 -3.14 -6.77
N GLU A 38 -6.72 -2.77 -7.71
CA GLU A 38 -6.33 -2.28 -9.04
C GLU A 38 -5.52 -0.97 -8.98
N ALA A 39 -5.79 -0.12 -8.00
CA ALA A 39 -5.08 1.15 -7.81
C ALA A 39 -3.75 1.00 -7.05
N ALA A 40 -3.47 -0.15 -6.43
CA ALA A 40 -2.26 -0.38 -5.65
C ALA A 40 -1.17 -1.09 -6.47
N ASP A 41 0.10 -0.82 -6.17
CA ASP A 41 1.25 -1.52 -6.76
C ASP A 41 1.44 -2.92 -6.16
N HIS A 42 0.97 -3.10 -4.92
CA HIS A 42 1.07 -4.36 -4.19
C HIS A 42 -0.18 -4.58 -3.33
N CYS A 43 -0.64 -5.83 -3.25
CA CYS A 43 -1.67 -6.25 -2.30
C CYS A 43 -1.06 -7.32 -1.39
N THR A 44 -1.18 -7.12 -0.08
CA THR A 44 -0.65 -8.09 0.92
C THR A 44 -1.59 -9.29 1.06
N GLU A 45 -1.04 -10.42 1.49
CA GLU A 45 -1.83 -11.63 1.77
C GLU A 45 -2.58 -11.50 3.10
N ALA A 46 -1.90 -10.99 4.14
CA ALA A 46 -2.54 -10.69 5.41
C ALA A 46 -3.41 -9.42 5.31
N LYS A 47 -4.44 -9.35 6.16
CA LYS A 47 -5.44 -8.28 6.14
C LYS A 47 -5.18 -7.21 7.21
N GLY A 48 -5.53 -5.97 6.90
CA GLY A 48 -5.47 -4.82 7.81
C GLY A 48 -4.07 -4.62 8.40
N THR A 49 -3.98 -4.43 9.71
CA THR A 49 -2.70 -4.19 10.41
C THR A 49 -1.67 -5.29 10.17
N LEU A 50 -2.09 -6.55 10.03
CA LEU A 50 -1.16 -7.66 9.77
C LEU A 50 -0.55 -7.57 8.37
N GLY A 51 -1.33 -7.12 7.37
CA GLY A 51 -0.84 -6.82 6.03
C GLY A 51 0.20 -5.70 6.05
N THR A 52 -0.03 -4.64 6.82
CA THR A 52 0.99 -3.59 7.00
C THR A 52 2.30 -4.14 7.58
N LEU A 53 2.21 -5.05 8.57
CA LEU A 53 3.40 -5.66 9.17
C LEU A 53 4.14 -6.61 8.20
N GLU A 54 3.40 -7.37 7.39
CA GLU A 54 3.94 -8.20 6.32
C GLU A 54 4.73 -7.33 5.34
N PHE A 55 4.08 -6.31 4.77
CA PHE A 55 4.71 -5.38 3.84
C PHE A 55 5.97 -4.73 4.41
N LEU A 56 5.92 -4.17 5.63
CA LEU A 56 7.07 -3.49 6.21
C LEU A 56 8.26 -4.43 6.47
N ARG A 57 8.01 -5.69 6.84
CA ARG A 57 9.08 -6.67 7.03
C ARG A 57 9.77 -6.99 5.71
N ASP A 58 8.98 -7.27 4.68
CA ASP A 58 9.50 -7.62 3.35
C ASP A 58 10.24 -6.42 2.73
N PHE A 59 9.67 -5.22 2.82
CA PHE A 59 10.28 -4.00 2.31
C PHE A 59 11.64 -3.71 2.97
N ILE A 60 11.71 -3.75 4.30
CA ILE A 60 12.96 -3.51 5.03
C ILE A 60 13.99 -4.60 4.73
N ALA A 61 13.57 -5.87 4.70
CA ALA A 61 14.48 -6.99 4.40
C ALA A 61 15.01 -6.97 2.96
N SER A 62 14.26 -6.40 2.02
CA SER A 62 14.68 -6.25 0.61
C SER A 62 15.64 -5.07 0.37
N SER A 63 15.87 -4.25 1.40
CA SER A 63 16.68 -3.02 1.31
C SER A 63 18.14 -3.19 1.73
N ASP A 64 18.60 -4.43 1.94
CA ASP A 64 20.00 -4.80 2.24
C ASP A 64 20.86 -5.02 0.98
#